data_AF-A0A9P0D7W0-F1
#
_entry.id   AF-A0A9P0D7W0-F1
#
_cell.length_a   1.000
_cell.length_b   1.000
_cell.length_c   1.000
_cell.angle_alpha   90.00
_cell.angle_beta   90.00
_cell.angle_gamma   90.00
#
_symmetry.space_group_name_H-M   'P 1'
#
loop_
_entity.id
_entity.type
_entity.pdbx_description
1 polymer ?
#
loop_
_entity_poly.entity_id
_entity_poly.type
_entity_poly.pdbx_seq_one_letter_code
_entity_poly.pdbx_strand_id
1 'polypeptide(L)'
;MLQVKCFVLFCALFLYTTCEGGVFKEYDSNQSRDEKSNYYLSTEKVSYYDAVQMCHEKDMQLVSIETYDKNKKIFKFLNGSINESFWSSGLRFSESGRLGWLKGECFDYDNLKSSSYSNRCIEVSKTLNELVWNMQNCDQALRFICEKLKKEVTNPKCEDYSEDLVHGNTLQNKKYYIGRETITNSKALQVCRSMCMRLVSIESNEKNQDLYEAIVAEPKIRFWTSGHFKPANVWKWSNGKVVDFSSWMINEPNNGRHDEYCIEIKKDNETMTWNDQPCEDKRIYICETIDKESVKADLTK
;
A
#
# COMPACT_ATOMS: atom_id res chain seq x y z
N MET A 1 -32.63 48.53 -16.14
CA MET A 1 -31.63 48.53 -17.23
C MET A 1 -30.24 48.51 -16.57
N LEU A 2 -29.44 47.47 -16.86
CA LEU A 2 -27.99 47.25 -16.61
C LEU A 2 -27.37 47.30 -15.18
N GLN A 3 -27.15 46.10 -14.63
CA GLN A 3 -25.92 45.42 -14.18
C GLN A 3 -24.68 46.10 -13.48
N VAL A 4 -24.35 45.55 -12.29
CA VAL A 4 -23.10 44.86 -11.82
C VAL A 4 -21.81 45.67 -11.50
N LYS A 5 -21.28 45.54 -10.26
CA LYS A 5 -20.02 44.82 -9.89
C LYS A 5 -19.68 44.89 -8.39
N CYS A 6 -19.35 43.73 -7.82
CA CYS A 6 -18.73 43.50 -6.49
C CYS A 6 -17.29 44.02 -6.39
N PHE A 7 -16.79 44.25 -5.17
CA PHE A 7 -15.59 43.59 -4.60
C PHE A 7 -15.43 43.96 -3.11
N VAL A 8 -15.10 42.98 -2.27
CA VAL A 8 -14.83 43.10 -0.84
C VAL A 8 -13.36 42.74 -0.57
N LEU A 9 -12.82 43.38 0.49
CA LEU A 9 -11.74 42.98 1.42
C LEU A 9 -10.43 43.76 1.36
N PHE A 10 -10.23 44.58 2.40
CA PHE A 10 -8.93 44.99 2.94
C PHE A 10 -8.89 44.67 4.45
N CYS A 11 -7.86 43.92 4.84
CA CYS A 11 -7.03 43.96 6.05
C CYS A 11 -7.54 44.30 7.47
N ALA A 12 -6.99 43.49 8.39
CA ALA A 12 -6.35 43.83 9.68
C ALA A 12 -7.13 43.67 11.01
N LEU A 13 -6.60 42.74 11.83
CA LEU A 13 -6.33 42.81 13.28
C LEU A 13 -7.38 43.43 14.21
N PHE A 14 -7.98 42.63 15.11
CA PHE A 14 -7.72 42.64 16.57
C PHE A 14 -8.75 41.78 17.36
N LEU A 15 -8.25 41.22 18.48
CA LEU A 15 -8.95 40.84 19.73
C LEU A 15 -9.53 39.43 19.90
N TYR A 16 -8.94 38.76 20.90
CA TYR A 16 -9.47 37.75 21.81
C TYR A 16 -11.00 37.67 21.92
N THR A 17 -11.54 36.48 21.68
CA THR A 17 -12.74 35.99 22.36
C THR A 17 -12.55 34.52 22.72
N THR A 18 -12.62 34.26 24.02
CA THR A 18 -12.70 32.97 24.69
C THR A 18 -13.86 32.14 24.16
N CYS A 19 -13.63 30.87 23.83
CA CYS A 19 -14.73 29.92 23.63
C CYS A 19 -15.16 29.39 25.00
N GLU A 20 -16.23 29.97 25.55
CA GLU A 20 -16.95 29.47 26.71
C GLU A 20 -17.62 28.13 26.39
N GLY A 21 -17.74 27.31 27.44
CA GLY A 21 -18.22 25.94 27.38
C GLY A 21 -19.61 25.78 26.73
N GLY A 22 -19.66 24.86 25.78
CA GLY A 22 -20.88 24.19 25.38
C GLY A 22 -20.96 22.82 26.06
N VAL A 23 -21.99 22.63 26.89
CA VAL A 23 -22.36 21.32 27.43
C VAL A 23 -22.86 20.45 26.29
N PHE A 24 -22.08 19.44 25.88
CA PHE A 24 -22.59 18.37 25.02
C PHE A 24 -23.16 17.26 25.91
N LYS A 25 -24.45 16.97 25.67
CA LYS A 25 -25.18 15.88 26.32
C LYS A 25 -24.47 14.55 26.08
N GLU A 26 -24.29 13.79 27.16
CA GLU A 26 -24.00 12.37 27.08
C GLU A 26 -25.08 11.68 26.22
N TYR A 27 -24.63 10.99 25.19
CA TYR A 27 -25.39 9.90 24.59
C TYR A 27 -24.57 8.64 24.82
N ASP A 28 -25.05 7.84 25.77
CA ASP A 28 -24.50 6.53 26.08
C ASP A 28 -24.80 5.58 24.92
N SER A 29 -23.75 5.09 24.28
CA SER A 29 -23.80 3.77 23.66
C SER A 29 -22.51 3.05 24.01
N ASN A 30 -22.67 2.04 24.85
CA ASN A 30 -21.71 0.98 25.11
C ASN A 30 -20.99 0.55 23.83
N GLN A 31 -19.78 1.05 23.64
CA GLN A 31 -18.77 0.42 22.80
C GLN A 31 -17.48 0.42 23.58
N SER A 32 -16.95 -0.78 23.78
CA SER A 32 -15.64 -1.05 24.36
C SER A 32 -14.59 -0.15 23.71
N ARG A 33 -14.22 0.95 24.40
CA ARG A 33 -12.94 1.62 24.18
C ARG A 33 -11.85 0.65 24.60
N ASP A 34 -11.50 -0.23 23.69
CA ASP A 34 -10.23 -0.92 23.79
C ASP A 34 -9.18 0.10 23.32
N GLU A 35 -8.67 0.94 24.25
CA GLU A 35 -7.66 1.97 23.97
C GLU A 35 -6.40 1.39 23.29
N LYS A 36 -6.25 0.07 23.30
CA LYS A 36 -5.21 -0.72 22.61
C LYS A 36 -5.44 -1.00 21.13
N SER A 37 -6.65 -0.87 20.60
CA SER A 37 -6.86 -1.14 19.17
C SER A 37 -6.30 -0.01 18.30
N ASN A 38 -5.51 -0.37 17.29
CA ASN A 38 -5.04 0.56 16.25
C ASN A 38 -6.13 0.89 15.22
N TYR A 39 -7.26 0.18 15.27
CA TYR A 39 -8.36 0.29 14.32
C TYR A 39 -9.68 0.57 15.02
N TYR A 40 -10.56 1.30 14.33
CA TYR A 40 -11.94 1.55 14.72
C TYR A 40 -12.85 1.04 13.61
N LEU A 41 -13.94 0.35 13.98
CA LEU A 41 -14.94 -0.16 13.05
C LEU A 41 -16.25 0.59 13.28
N SER A 42 -16.75 1.31 12.27
CA SER A 42 -18.01 2.05 12.40
C SER A 42 -19.19 1.09 12.58
N THR A 43 -20.24 1.54 13.25
CA THR A 43 -21.56 0.88 13.25
C THR A 43 -22.47 1.45 12.16
N GLU A 44 -22.32 2.74 11.89
CA GLU A 44 -23.11 3.48 10.90
C GLU A 44 -22.60 3.26 9.48
N LYS A 45 -23.54 3.34 8.53
CA LYS A 45 -23.28 3.29 7.10
C LYS A 45 -23.37 4.70 6.52
N VAL A 46 -22.31 5.16 5.88
CA VAL A 46 -22.19 6.52 5.34
C VAL A 46 -21.48 6.51 3.99
N SER A 47 -21.52 7.64 3.27
CA SER A 47 -20.75 7.80 2.03
C SER A 47 -19.25 7.74 2.31
N TYR A 48 -18.44 7.52 1.27
CA TYR A 48 -16.99 7.49 1.42
C TYR A 48 -16.43 8.79 2.02
N TYR A 49 -16.91 9.95 1.55
CA TYR A 49 -16.41 11.24 2.01
C TYR A 49 -16.85 11.54 3.44
N ASP A 50 -18.06 11.13 3.83
CA ASP A 50 -18.49 11.24 5.23
C ASP A 50 -17.65 10.32 6.12
N ALA A 51 -17.33 9.10 5.68
CA ALA A 51 -16.46 8.17 6.40
C ALA A 51 -15.06 8.77 6.64
N VAL A 52 -14.51 9.49 5.66
CA VAL A 52 -13.25 10.25 5.82
C VAL A 52 -13.37 11.28 6.94
N GLN A 53 -14.42 12.11 6.91
CA GLN A 53 -14.64 13.13 7.94
C GLN A 53 -14.81 12.50 9.33
N MET A 54 -15.60 11.44 9.45
CA MET A 54 -15.83 10.75 10.72
C MET A 54 -14.57 10.10 11.29
N CYS A 55 -13.64 9.62 10.45
CA CYS A 55 -12.34 9.18 10.93
C CYS A 55 -11.48 10.37 11.41
N HIS A 56 -11.50 11.50 10.68
CA HIS A 56 -10.75 12.70 11.06
C HIS A 56 -11.23 13.30 12.39
N GLU A 57 -12.54 13.32 12.64
CA GLU A 57 -13.12 13.75 13.92
C GLU A 57 -12.65 12.91 15.13
N LYS A 58 -12.06 11.74 14.88
CA LYS A 58 -11.49 10.85 15.89
C LYS A 58 -9.96 10.90 15.95
N ASP A 59 -9.33 11.85 15.27
CA ASP A 59 -7.87 11.90 15.06
C ASP A 59 -7.33 10.60 14.43
N MET A 60 -8.11 10.02 13.52
CA MET A 60 -7.80 8.80 12.77
C MET A 60 -7.89 9.09 11.27
N GLN A 61 -7.57 8.10 10.45
CA GLN A 61 -7.82 8.13 9.00
C GLN A 61 -8.54 6.86 8.58
N LEU A 62 -9.17 6.82 7.40
CA LEU A 62 -9.58 5.55 6.81
C LEU A 62 -8.36 4.61 6.64
N VAL A 63 -8.57 3.31 6.79
CA VAL A 63 -7.47 2.35 6.74
C VAL A 63 -6.85 2.25 5.34
N SER A 64 -5.55 2.48 5.25
CA SER A 64 -4.75 2.15 4.06
C SER A 64 -4.31 0.69 4.16
N ILE A 65 -4.33 -0.12 3.10
CA ILE A 65 -3.88 -1.53 3.19
C ILE A 65 -2.66 -1.76 2.30
N GLU A 66 -1.49 -1.40 2.82
CA GLU A 66 -0.28 -1.19 2.00
C GLU A 66 0.58 -2.45 1.79
N THR A 67 0.26 -3.55 2.48
CA THR A 67 1.03 -4.81 2.45
C THR A 67 0.15 -6.04 2.71
N TYR A 68 0.65 -7.22 2.33
CA TYR A 68 0.03 -8.52 2.63
C TYR A 68 -0.24 -8.69 4.15
N ASP A 69 0.74 -8.37 5.02
CA ASP A 69 0.56 -8.50 6.47
C ASP A 69 -0.58 -7.60 6.97
N LYS A 70 -0.71 -6.38 6.40
CA LYS A 70 -1.79 -5.46 6.76
C LYS A 70 -3.14 -6.01 6.30
N ASN A 71 -3.21 -6.58 5.10
CA ASN A 71 -4.40 -7.26 4.60
C ASN A 71 -4.83 -8.42 5.52
N LYS A 72 -3.88 -9.27 5.94
CA LYS A 72 -4.12 -10.38 6.89
C LYS A 72 -4.56 -9.87 8.26
N LYS A 73 -4.00 -8.75 8.73
CA LYS A 73 -4.41 -8.11 9.99
C LYS A 73 -5.84 -7.59 9.92
N ILE A 74 -6.23 -6.91 8.84
CA ILE A 74 -7.61 -6.42 8.65
C ILE A 74 -8.59 -7.59 8.50
N PHE A 75 -8.22 -8.63 7.75
CA PHE A 75 -9.02 -9.87 7.68
C PHE A 75 -9.31 -10.46 9.06
N LYS A 76 -8.30 -10.54 9.93
CA LYS A 76 -8.47 -11.03 11.31
C LYS A 76 -9.27 -10.07 12.18
N PHE A 77 -9.06 -8.75 12.03
CA PHE A 77 -9.77 -7.70 12.76
C PHE A 77 -11.28 -7.73 12.53
N LEU A 78 -11.72 -7.99 11.29
CA LEU A 78 -13.14 -8.15 10.93
C LEU A 78 -13.72 -9.50 11.37
N ASN A 79 -13.38 -9.98 12.56
CA ASN A 79 -13.87 -11.27 13.05
C ASN A 79 -15.41 -11.25 13.19
N GLY A 80 -16.11 -12.22 12.60
CA GLY A 80 -17.57 -12.30 12.60
C GLY A 80 -18.32 -11.42 11.58
N SER A 81 -17.67 -10.42 10.95
CA SER A 81 -18.27 -9.55 9.92
C SER A 81 -18.17 -10.15 8.51
N ILE A 82 -18.66 -11.38 8.33
CA ILE A 82 -18.61 -12.08 7.04
C ILE A 82 -19.61 -11.44 6.07
N ASN A 83 -19.18 -11.21 4.82
CA ASN A 83 -19.95 -10.62 3.73
C ASN A 83 -20.50 -9.21 4.01
N GLU A 84 -19.89 -8.48 4.94
CA GLU A 84 -20.09 -7.04 5.11
C GLU A 84 -19.01 -6.26 4.36
N SER A 85 -19.39 -5.13 3.77
CA SER A 85 -18.50 -4.22 3.04
C SER A 85 -18.17 -2.99 3.87
N PHE A 86 -16.89 -2.61 3.83
CA PHE A 86 -16.33 -1.51 4.59
C PHE A 86 -15.51 -0.57 3.71
N TRP A 87 -15.65 0.74 3.88
CA TRP A 87 -14.74 1.69 3.25
C TRP A 87 -13.31 1.56 3.81
N SER A 88 -12.36 1.54 2.88
CA SER A 88 -10.92 1.75 3.11
C SER A 88 -10.52 3.14 2.63
N SER A 89 -9.28 3.59 2.85
CA SER A 89 -8.80 4.86 2.29
C SER A 89 -8.45 4.77 0.80
N GLY A 90 -8.65 3.62 0.16
CA GLY A 90 -8.26 3.42 -1.23
C GLY A 90 -9.21 4.13 -2.19
N LEU A 91 -8.67 4.83 -3.18
CA LEU A 91 -9.44 5.52 -4.20
C LEU A 91 -8.71 5.64 -5.54
N ARG A 92 -9.48 5.90 -6.59
CA ARG A 92 -9.00 6.34 -7.89
C ARG A 92 -9.00 7.87 -7.95
N PHE A 93 -7.83 8.48 -8.09
CA PHE A 93 -7.70 9.94 -8.20
C PHE A 93 -8.23 10.43 -9.55
N SER A 94 -9.12 11.42 -9.52
CA SER A 94 -9.79 11.91 -10.73
C SER A 94 -8.85 12.52 -11.76
N GLU A 95 -7.76 13.15 -11.31
CA GLU A 95 -6.83 13.87 -12.18
C GLU A 95 -5.88 12.93 -12.94
N SER A 96 -5.43 11.86 -12.29
CA SER A 96 -4.45 10.92 -12.85
C SER A 96 -5.05 9.59 -13.26
N GLY A 97 -6.30 9.29 -12.88
CA GLY A 97 -6.90 7.97 -13.07
C GLY A 97 -6.25 6.86 -12.24
N ARG A 98 -5.23 7.17 -11.43
CA ARG A 98 -4.43 6.22 -10.66
C ARG A 98 -5.11 5.81 -9.37
N LEU A 99 -4.83 4.59 -8.95
CA LEU A 99 -5.21 4.10 -7.63
C LEU A 99 -4.17 4.53 -6.59
N GLY A 100 -4.63 4.85 -5.39
CA GLY A 100 -3.78 5.09 -4.25
C GLY A 100 -4.55 5.24 -2.96
N TRP A 101 -3.82 5.57 -1.91
CA TRP A 101 -4.35 5.79 -0.57
C TRP A 101 -4.40 7.29 -0.26
N LEU A 102 -5.35 7.73 0.58
CA LEU A 102 -5.60 9.16 0.83
C LEU A 102 -4.39 9.97 1.30
N LYS A 103 -3.41 9.35 1.97
CA LYS A 103 -2.20 10.02 2.44
C LYS A 103 -1.03 9.96 1.45
N GLY A 104 -1.30 9.55 0.21
CA GLY A 104 -0.29 9.45 -0.84
C GLY A 104 0.61 8.23 -0.69
N GLU A 105 0.27 7.26 0.16
CA GLU A 105 1.01 6.01 0.23
C GLU A 105 0.92 5.27 -1.11
N CYS A 106 2.02 4.63 -1.51
CA CYS A 106 2.10 3.92 -2.78
C CYS A 106 1.13 2.72 -2.81
N PHE A 107 0.47 2.53 -3.94
CA PHE A 107 -0.49 1.44 -4.18
C PHE A 107 0.20 0.15 -4.65
N ASP A 108 1.28 -0.26 -4.00
CA ASP A 108 2.11 -1.35 -4.52
C ASP A 108 1.59 -2.75 -4.18
N TYR A 109 0.83 -2.84 -3.09
CA TYR A 109 0.09 -4.05 -2.75
C TYR A 109 -1.37 -3.77 -3.04
N ASP A 110 -1.96 -4.56 -3.92
CA ASP A 110 -3.37 -4.42 -4.23
C ASP A 110 -4.08 -5.77 -4.31
N ASN A 111 -5.24 -5.84 -3.66
CA ASN A 111 -6.05 -7.05 -3.56
C ASN A 111 -7.39 -6.92 -4.32
N LEU A 112 -7.42 -6.06 -5.34
CA LEU A 112 -8.62 -5.78 -6.12
C LEU A 112 -9.02 -6.99 -6.96
N LYS A 113 -10.26 -7.46 -6.79
CA LYS A 113 -10.83 -8.55 -7.63
C LYS A 113 -11.30 -8.06 -8.99
N SER A 114 -11.89 -6.87 -9.03
CA SER A 114 -12.41 -6.25 -10.24
C SER A 114 -12.15 -4.75 -10.24
N SER A 115 -11.58 -4.26 -11.35
CA SER A 115 -11.41 -2.84 -11.60
C SER A 115 -12.56 -2.35 -12.48
N SER A 116 -13.72 -2.07 -11.88
CA SER A 116 -14.73 -1.26 -12.56
C SER A 116 -14.17 0.15 -12.79
N TYR A 117 -14.19 0.62 -14.04
CA TYR A 117 -13.71 1.96 -14.38
C TYR A 117 -14.67 3.08 -13.95
N SER A 118 -15.97 2.78 -13.79
CA SER A 118 -16.96 3.78 -13.36
C SER A 118 -16.92 4.06 -11.85
N ASN A 119 -16.38 3.12 -11.07
CA ASN A 119 -16.30 3.21 -9.62
C ASN A 119 -14.95 3.76 -9.18
N ARG A 120 -14.94 4.51 -8.06
CA ARG A 120 -13.75 5.27 -7.63
C ARG A 120 -13.25 4.94 -6.22
N CYS A 121 -14.08 4.41 -5.33
CA CYS A 121 -13.70 4.20 -3.93
C CYS A 121 -13.52 2.71 -3.64
N ILE A 122 -12.50 2.33 -2.88
CA ILE A 122 -12.21 0.93 -2.56
C ILE A 122 -12.97 0.52 -1.31
N GLU A 123 -13.89 -0.43 -1.48
CA GLU A 123 -14.49 -1.17 -0.37
C GLU A 123 -13.76 -2.49 -0.15
N VAL A 124 -13.73 -2.95 1.09
CA VAL A 124 -13.21 -4.25 1.49
C VAL A 124 -14.30 -5.06 2.17
N SER A 125 -14.40 -6.33 1.81
CA SER A 125 -15.34 -7.27 2.37
C SER A 125 -14.67 -8.57 2.75
N LYS A 126 -15.05 -9.13 3.90
CA LYS A 126 -14.47 -10.39 4.39
C LYS A 126 -15.29 -11.58 3.91
N THR A 127 -14.63 -12.54 3.28
CA THR A 127 -15.18 -13.87 3.02
C THR A 127 -14.69 -14.87 4.08
N LEU A 128 -15.01 -16.16 3.93
CA LEU A 128 -14.48 -17.20 4.81
C LEU A 128 -12.95 -17.29 4.79
N ASN A 129 -12.32 -17.02 3.65
CA ASN A 129 -10.90 -17.33 3.43
C ASN A 129 -10.05 -16.10 3.11
N GLU A 130 -10.65 -14.98 2.72
CA GLU A 130 -9.91 -13.81 2.24
C GLU A 130 -10.62 -12.48 2.47
N LEU A 131 -9.84 -11.39 2.47
CA LEU A 131 -10.34 -10.02 2.42
C LEU A 131 -10.40 -9.57 0.96
N VAL A 132 -11.59 -9.47 0.40
CA VAL A 132 -11.82 -9.08 -0.99
C VAL A 132 -11.90 -7.56 -1.10
N TRP A 133 -11.26 -6.97 -2.11
CA TRP A 133 -11.37 -5.54 -2.39
C TRP A 133 -12.09 -5.32 -3.72
N ASN A 134 -13.00 -4.34 -3.76
CA ASN A 134 -13.67 -3.94 -4.99
C ASN A 134 -13.74 -2.42 -5.13
N MET A 135 -13.80 -1.96 -6.38
CA MET A 135 -14.16 -0.59 -6.69
C MET A 135 -15.67 -0.40 -6.55
N GLN A 136 -16.08 0.57 -5.75
CA GLN A 136 -17.46 0.94 -5.51
C GLN A 136 -17.72 2.44 -5.77
N ASN A 137 -18.98 2.77 -6.04
CA ASN A 137 -19.45 4.15 -6.09
C ASN A 137 -19.33 4.78 -4.70
N CYS A 138 -18.60 5.90 -4.61
CA CYS A 138 -18.30 6.60 -3.37
C CYS A 138 -19.54 7.10 -2.60
N ASP A 139 -20.68 7.26 -3.29
CA ASP A 139 -21.93 7.73 -2.69
C ASP A 139 -22.71 6.60 -1.98
N GLN A 140 -22.25 5.35 -2.09
CA GLN A 140 -22.87 4.23 -1.39
C GLN A 140 -22.70 4.36 0.13
N ALA A 141 -23.75 3.99 0.87
CA ALA A 141 -23.71 3.96 2.32
C ALA A 141 -23.11 2.63 2.82
N LEU A 142 -21.85 2.65 3.22
CA LEU A 142 -21.14 1.49 3.79
C LEU A 142 -20.60 1.80 5.19
N ARG A 143 -20.37 0.74 5.97
CA ARG A 143 -19.58 0.87 7.21
C ARG A 143 -18.13 1.20 6.81
N PHE A 144 -17.28 1.56 7.76
CA PHE A 144 -15.91 1.97 7.46
C PHE A 144 -14.95 1.59 8.56
N ILE A 145 -13.67 1.49 8.20
CA ILE A 145 -12.58 1.15 9.11
C ILE A 145 -11.63 2.33 9.19
N CYS A 146 -11.47 2.90 10.39
CA CYS A 146 -10.43 3.89 10.64
C CYS A 146 -9.18 3.21 11.23
N GLU A 147 -8.01 3.78 10.97
CA GLU A 147 -6.75 3.44 11.63
C GLU A 147 -6.14 4.68 12.31
N LYS A 148 -5.45 4.47 13.43
CA LYS A 148 -4.72 5.55 14.11
C LYS A 148 -3.66 6.11 13.17
N LEU A 149 -3.49 7.43 13.20
CA LEU A 149 -2.42 8.09 12.46
C LEU A 149 -1.08 7.56 12.99
N LYS A 150 -0.27 6.95 12.10
CA LYS A 150 1.13 6.67 12.41
C LYS A 150 1.80 8.01 12.69
N LYS A 151 2.63 8.11 13.74
CA LYS A 151 3.50 9.29 13.92
C LYS A 151 4.25 9.49 12.61
N GLU A 152 4.24 10.70 12.07
CA GLU A 152 5.05 11.03 10.90
C GLU A 152 6.51 10.76 11.27
N VAL A 153 7.00 9.59 10.84
CA VAL A 153 8.42 9.46 10.57
C VAL A 153 8.59 10.37 9.37
N THR A 154 9.35 11.45 9.54
CA THR A 154 9.78 12.30 8.43
C THR A 154 10.57 11.41 7.47
N ASN A 155 9.89 10.66 6.61
CA ASN A 155 10.51 10.05 5.46
C ASN A 155 10.98 11.24 4.63
N PRO A 156 12.29 11.38 4.38
CA PRO A 156 12.75 12.49 3.57
C PRO A 156 11.98 12.42 2.25
N LYS A 157 11.43 13.55 1.80
CA LYS A 157 10.67 13.58 0.56
C LYS A 157 11.57 13.04 -0.55
N CYS A 158 11.09 12.05 -1.29
CA CYS A 158 11.83 11.47 -2.42
C CYS A 158 12.21 12.50 -3.50
N GLU A 159 11.61 13.69 -3.44
CA GLU A 159 11.87 14.85 -4.29
C GLU A 159 13.20 15.57 -3.98
N ASP A 160 13.81 15.34 -2.81
CA ASP A 160 15.07 16.01 -2.39
C ASP A 160 16.32 15.12 -2.52
N TYR A 161 16.18 13.87 -2.98
CA TYR A 161 17.32 12.99 -3.17
C TYR A 161 18.04 13.33 -4.48
N SER A 162 19.04 14.21 -4.34
CA SER A 162 20.15 14.30 -5.28
C SER A 162 20.83 12.94 -5.44
N GLU A 163 21.46 12.71 -6.60
CA GLU A 163 22.15 11.46 -6.97
C GLU A 163 23.29 11.03 -6.01
N ASP A 164 23.57 11.80 -4.96
CA ASP A 164 24.80 11.76 -4.16
C ASP A 164 24.64 11.26 -2.72
N LEU A 165 23.45 10.87 -2.26
CA LEU A 165 23.23 10.37 -0.89
C LEU A 165 22.76 8.91 -0.83
N VAL A 166 23.63 8.00 -1.27
CA VAL A 166 23.66 6.60 -0.79
C VAL A 166 24.98 6.41 -0.03
N HIS A 167 25.05 6.88 1.21
CA HIS A 167 26.20 6.66 2.08
C HIS A 167 26.00 5.37 2.89
N GLY A 168 26.77 4.33 2.56
CA GLY A 168 26.99 3.16 3.41
C GLY A 168 26.75 1.82 2.70
N ASN A 169 27.79 1.28 2.09
CA ASN A 169 27.88 -0.02 1.38
C ASN A 169 27.22 -0.10 0.01
N THR A 170 27.75 0.71 -0.91
CA THR A 170 27.66 0.48 -2.35
C THR A 170 28.30 -0.87 -2.71
N LEU A 171 27.48 -1.85 -3.07
CA LEU A 171 27.89 -2.87 -4.04
C LEU A 171 27.06 -2.65 -5.30
N GLN A 172 27.76 -2.23 -6.34
CA GLN A 172 27.53 -2.54 -7.74
C GLN A 172 26.20 -2.09 -8.38
N ASN A 173 26.34 -1.03 -9.18
CA ASN A 173 25.36 -0.45 -10.10
C ASN A 173 24.30 0.43 -9.41
N LYS A 174 24.14 1.68 -9.86
CA LYS A 174 23.17 2.68 -9.35
C LYS A 174 21.68 2.24 -9.45
N LYS A 175 21.42 0.97 -9.75
CA LYS A 175 20.15 0.35 -10.07
C LYS A 175 19.59 -0.52 -8.95
N TYR A 176 20.44 -1.17 -8.14
CA TYR A 176 20.02 -2.12 -7.11
C TYR A 176 20.67 -1.85 -5.75
N TYR A 177 19.95 -2.20 -4.68
CA TYR A 177 20.44 -2.21 -3.30
C TYR A 177 20.12 -3.55 -2.65
N ILE A 178 21.10 -4.17 -1.99
CA ILE A 178 20.96 -5.45 -1.31
C ILE A 178 20.85 -5.22 0.20
N GLY A 179 19.66 -5.45 0.76
CA GLY A 179 19.45 -5.47 2.20
C GLY A 179 19.94 -6.78 2.81
N ARG A 180 20.83 -6.71 3.80
CA ARG A 180 21.47 -7.88 4.41
C ARG A 180 20.73 -8.41 5.64
N GLU A 181 19.75 -7.67 6.15
CA GLU A 181 18.90 -8.14 7.23
C GLU A 181 17.85 -9.13 6.72
N THR A 182 17.59 -10.17 7.51
CA THR A 182 16.54 -11.14 7.20
C THR A 182 15.20 -10.67 7.77
N ILE A 183 14.30 -10.26 6.89
CA ILE A 183 13.02 -9.63 7.23
C ILE A 183 11.87 -10.22 6.40
N THR A 184 10.62 -9.93 6.78
CA THR A 184 9.43 -10.35 6.03
C THR A 184 9.31 -9.58 4.71
N ASN A 185 8.56 -10.11 3.74
CA ASN A 185 8.35 -9.45 2.46
C ASN A 185 7.73 -8.05 2.64
N SER A 186 6.69 -7.95 3.49
CA SER A 186 6.04 -6.69 3.85
C SER A 186 7.01 -5.68 4.45
N LYS A 187 7.97 -6.13 5.27
CA LYS A 187 9.00 -5.24 5.83
C LYS A 187 10.00 -4.80 4.75
N ALA A 188 10.38 -5.69 3.84
CA ALA A 188 11.27 -5.36 2.72
C ALA A 188 10.66 -4.31 1.80
N LEU A 189 9.36 -4.42 1.47
CA LEU A 189 8.61 -3.38 0.76
C LEU A 189 8.73 -2.02 1.45
N GLN A 190 8.52 -1.97 2.77
CA GLN A 190 8.61 -0.73 3.54
C GLN A 190 10.03 -0.15 3.57
N VAL A 191 11.06 -1.00 3.73
CA VAL A 191 12.45 -0.52 3.79
C VAL A 191 12.89 0.05 2.44
N CYS A 192 12.61 -0.65 1.32
CA CYS A 192 12.91 -0.12 -0.01
C CYS A 192 12.24 1.25 -0.22
N ARG A 193 10.97 1.39 0.16
CA ARG A 193 10.26 2.68 0.07
C ARG A 193 10.89 3.78 0.92
N SER A 194 11.34 3.47 2.14
CA SER A 194 12.01 4.46 3.00
C SER A 194 13.33 4.98 2.42
N MET A 195 13.91 4.25 1.46
CA MET A 195 15.10 4.65 0.70
C MET A 195 14.75 5.23 -0.68
N CYS A 196 13.47 5.53 -0.95
CA CYS A 196 12.98 5.99 -2.25
C CYS A 196 13.28 5.03 -3.41
N MET A 197 13.33 3.74 -3.08
CA MET A 197 13.47 2.62 -4.00
C MET A 197 12.19 1.78 -3.95
N ARG A 198 12.10 0.77 -4.82
CA ARG A 198 11.02 -0.23 -4.79
C ARG A 198 11.62 -1.61 -4.59
N LEU A 199 10.90 -2.52 -3.94
CA LEU A 199 11.34 -3.91 -3.90
C LEU A 199 11.30 -4.48 -5.33
N VAL A 200 12.33 -5.22 -5.74
CA VAL A 200 12.56 -5.53 -7.15
C VAL A 200 11.39 -6.27 -7.80
N SER A 201 11.08 -5.92 -9.05
CA SER A 201 10.19 -6.66 -9.95
C SER A 201 10.99 -7.23 -11.10
N ILE A 202 10.70 -8.44 -11.54
CA ILE A 202 11.47 -9.08 -12.62
C ILE A 202 10.55 -9.26 -13.82
N GLU A 203 10.57 -8.27 -14.71
CA GLU A 203 9.58 -8.12 -15.78
C GLU A 203 10.07 -8.70 -17.12
N SER A 204 11.31 -9.18 -17.19
CA SER A 204 11.87 -9.74 -18.41
C SER A 204 13.07 -10.65 -18.11
N ASN A 205 13.45 -11.47 -19.10
CA ASN A 205 14.62 -12.33 -18.99
C ASN A 205 15.91 -11.51 -18.87
N GLU A 206 16.00 -10.38 -19.57
CA GLU A 206 17.13 -9.46 -19.51
C GLU A 206 17.30 -8.91 -18.09
N LYS A 207 16.20 -8.55 -17.42
CA LYS A 207 16.25 -8.09 -16.02
C LYS A 207 16.62 -9.21 -15.05
N ASN A 208 16.16 -10.43 -15.30
CA ASN A 208 16.53 -11.61 -14.52
C ASN A 208 18.03 -11.91 -14.61
N GLN A 209 18.60 -11.76 -15.80
CA GLN A 209 20.02 -11.94 -16.06
C GLN A 209 20.86 -10.81 -15.44
N ASP A 210 20.45 -9.56 -15.61
CA ASP A 210 21.08 -8.39 -15.00
C ASP A 210 21.12 -8.49 -13.47
N LEU A 211 20.06 -9.02 -12.84
CA LEU A 211 20.06 -9.33 -11.41
C LEU A 211 21.06 -10.42 -11.04
N TYR A 212 21.14 -11.51 -11.82
CA TYR A 212 22.09 -12.58 -11.59
C TYR A 212 23.53 -12.06 -11.57
N GLU A 213 23.87 -11.21 -12.54
CA GLU A 213 25.18 -10.57 -12.67
C GLU A 213 25.44 -9.56 -11.55
N ALA A 214 24.44 -8.75 -11.17
CA ALA A 214 24.55 -7.77 -10.10
C ALA A 214 24.81 -8.39 -8.72
N ILE A 215 24.34 -9.62 -8.49
CA ILE A 215 24.53 -10.33 -7.21
C ILE A 215 25.52 -11.49 -7.32
N VAL A 216 26.40 -11.48 -8.32
CA VAL A 216 27.34 -12.59 -8.59
C VAL A 216 28.23 -12.93 -7.38
N ALA A 217 28.62 -11.92 -6.59
CA ALA A 217 29.46 -12.09 -5.40
C ALA A 217 28.71 -12.65 -4.18
N GLU A 218 27.37 -12.63 -4.18
CA GLU A 218 26.57 -13.13 -3.06
C GLU A 218 26.58 -14.66 -2.98
N PRO A 219 26.46 -15.30 -1.81
CA PRO A 219 26.30 -16.75 -1.74
C PRO A 219 24.99 -17.21 -2.40
N LYS A 220 24.75 -18.53 -2.50
CA LYS A 220 23.47 -19.09 -2.97
C LYS A 220 22.36 -18.90 -1.90
N ILE A 221 22.06 -17.65 -1.59
CA ILE A 221 21.04 -17.21 -0.63
C ILE A 221 19.75 -16.80 -1.35
N ARG A 222 18.64 -16.76 -0.61
CA ARG A 222 17.29 -16.47 -1.12
C ARG A 222 16.90 -15.03 -0.81
N PHE A 223 16.39 -14.32 -1.80
CA PHE A 223 16.03 -12.90 -1.71
C PHE A 223 14.55 -12.68 -1.93
N TRP A 224 13.96 -11.74 -1.19
CA TRP A 224 12.62 -11.24 -1.49
C TRP A 224 12.59 -10.38 -2.74
N THR A 225 11.53 -10.58 -3.52
CA THR A 225 11.10 -9.68 -4.60
C THR A 225 9.74 -9.08 -4.23
N SER A 226 9.24 -8.16 -5.04
CA SER A 226 7.91 -7.58 -4.86
C SER A 226 6.75 -8.43 -5.38
N GLY A 227 7.06 -9.60 -5.95
CA GLY A 227 6.05 -10.49 -6.51
C GLY A 227 5.13 -11.02 -5.43
N HIS A 228 3.83 -10.87 -5.63
CA HIS A 228 2.82 -11.39 -4.73
C HIS A 228 1.64 -11.99 -5.50
N PHE A 229 1.04 -13.03 -4.92
CA PHE A 229 -0.11 -13.71 -5.51
C PHE A 229 -1.41 -13.03 -5.12
N LYS A 230 -2.29 -12.84 -6.11
CA LYS A 230 -3.60 -12.24 -5.89
C LYS A 230 -4.70 -13.29 -5.79
N PRO A 231 -5.78 -12.95 -5.07
CA PRO A 231 -7.06 -13.62 -5.09
C PRO A 231 -7.70 -13.83 -6.47
N ALA A 232 -7.32 -13.08 -7.50
CA ALA A 232 -7.78 -13.29 -8.88
C ALA A 232 -6.97 -14.39 -9.60
N ASN A 233 -6.24 -15.22 -8.85
CA ASN A 233 -5.34 -16.26 -9.34
C ASN A 233 -4.25 -15.75 -10.28
N VAL A 234 -3.67 -14.59 -9.95
CA VAL A 234 -2.65 -13.95 -10.79
C VAL A 234 -1.52 -13.40 -9.93
N TRP A 235 -0.27 -13.63 -10.37
CA TRP A 235 0.90 -13.02 -9.77
C TRP A 235 1.07 -11.59 -10.28
N LYS A 236 1.41 -10.67 -9.38
CA LYS A 236 1.67 -9.27 -9.73
C LYS A 236 2.92 -8.73 -9.06
N TRP A 237 3.49 -7.74 -9.72
CA TRP A 237 4.58 -6.92 -9.24
C TRP A 237 4.07 -5.71 -8.46
N SER A 238 4.92 -5.15 -7.60
CA SER A 238 4.65 -3.91 -6.84
C SER A 238 4.34 -2.70 -7.72
N ASN A 239 4.80 -2.69 -8.97
CA ASN A 239 4.50 -1.63 -9.92
C ASN A 239 3.15 -1.81 -10.64
N GLY A 240 2.32 -2.77 -10.18
CA GLY A 240 0.99 -3.03 -10.72
C GLY A 240 0.94 -3.93 -11.96
N LYS A 241 2.10 -4.22 -12.58
CA LYS A 241 2.17 -5.13 -13.74
C LYS A 241 1.89 -6.58 -13.34
N VAL A 242 1.29 -7.31 -14.27
CA VAL A 242 1.10 -8.76 -14.15
C VAL A 242 2.45 -9.45 -14.39
N VAL A 243 2.68 -10.57 -13.71
CA VAL A 243 3.83 -11.44 -13.99
C VAL A 243 3.55 -12.21 -15.28
N ASP A 244 4.17 -11.79 -16.37
CA ASP A 244 4.09 -12.38 -17.72
C ASP A 244 5.39 -13.11 -18.11
N PHE A 245 6.54 -12.64 -17.60
CA PHE A 245 7.80 -13.36 -17.56
C PHE A 245 7.92 -14.15 -16.25
N SER A 246 8.48 -15.37 -16.29
CA SER A 246 8.81 -16.11 -15.08
C SER A 246 10.02 -17.01 -15.24
N SER A 247 10.72 -17.24 -14.12
CA SER A 247 11.81 -18.21 -13.99
C SER A 247 11.57 -19.14 -12.80
N TRP A 248 10.34 -19.65 -12.68
CA TRP A 248 9.97 -20.60 -11.64
C TRP A 248 10.88 -21.84 -11.66
N MET A 249 11.27 -22.31 -10.47
CA MET A 249 11.91 -23.62 -10.37
C MET A 249 10.96 -24.72 -10.85
N ILE A 250 11.52 -25.89 -11.15
CA ILE A 250 10.73 -27.07 -11.51
C ILE A 250 9.71 -27.34 -10.40
N ASN A 251 8.44 -27.49 -10.80
CA ASN A 251 7.26 -27.67 -9.95
C ASN A 251 6.78 -26.43 -9.19
N GLU A 252 7.37 -25.24 -9.39
CA GLU A 252 6.88 -23.99 -8.81
C GLU A 252 6.01 -23.17 -9.79
N PRO A 253 5.11 -22.32 -9.28
CA PRO A 253 4.72 -22.18 -7.88
C PRO A 253 3.82 -23.34 -7.41
N ASN A 254 4.07 -23.88 -6.21
CA ASN A 254 3.36 -25.07 -5.71
C ASN A 254 2.40 -24.81 -4.54
N ASN A 255 2.49 -23.64 -3.91
CA ASN A 255 1.78 -23.31 -2.68
C ASN A 255 1.79 -24.43 -1.63
N GLY A 256 2.95 -25.05 -1.44
CA GLY A 256 3.17 -26.28 -0.68
C GLY A 256 2.87 -26.15 0.81
N ARG A 257 2.88 -24.93 1.35
CA ARG A 257 2.44 -24.62 2.72
C ARG A 257 1.05 -24.00 2.82
N HIS A 258 0.31 -23.92 1.71
CA HIS A 258 -1.04 -23.35 1.64
C HIS A 258 -1.15 -21.86 2.09
N ASP A 259 -0.05 -21.11 2.07
CA ASP A 259 0.01 -19.67 2.37
C ASP A 259 1.22 -19.01 1.69
N GLU A 260 1.64 -19.53 0.53
CA GLU A 260 2.85 -19.12 -0.18
C GLU A 260 2.52 -18.09 -1.26
N TYR A 261 2.34 -16.84 -0.81
CA TYR A 261 1.83 -15.77 -1.67
C TYR A 261 2.87 -14.70 -2.02
N CYS A 262 4.15 -14.95 -1.75
CA CYS A 262 5.25 -14.03 -2.08
C CYS A 262 6.35 -14.74 -2.87
N ILE A 263 6.95 -14.03 -3.82
CA ILE A 263 8.03 -14.58 -4.66
C ILE A 263 9.39 -14.31 -4.00
N GLU A 264 10.10 -15.39 -3.70
CA GLU A 264 11.54 -15.35 -3.44
C GLU A 264 12.34 -15.84 -4.65
N ILE A 265 13.60 -15.41 -4.74
CA ILE A 265 14.51 -15.83 -5.80
C ILE A 265 15.83 -16.31 -5.23
N LYS A 266 16.53 -17.18 -5.96
CA LYS A 266 17.90 -17.60 -5.67
C LYS A 266 18.69 -17.76 -6.95
N LYS A 267 20.02 -17.74 -6.84
CA LYS A 267 20.91 -18.11 -7.95
C LYS A 267 20.87 -19.61 -8.22
N ASP A 268 20.69 -19.99 -9.48
CA ASP A 268 20.84 -21.36 -9.96
C ASP A 268 21.29 -21.39 -11.43
N ASN A 269 22.27 -22.24 -11.76
CA ASN A 269 22.80 -22.43 -13.14
C ASN A 269 22.79 -21.18 -14.03
N GLU A 270 23.50 -20.12 -13.62
CA GLU A 270 23.67 -18.87 -14.37
C GLU A 270 22.41 -17.99 -14.52
N THR A 271 21.35 -18.25 -13.75
CA THR A 271 20.13 -17.44 -13.74
C THR A 271 19.53 -17.29 -12.34
N MET A 272 18.55 -16.40 -12.21
CA MET A 272 17.74 -16.27 -10.99
C MET A 272 16.49 -17.14 -11.11
N THR A 273 16.35 -18.14 -10.24
CA THR A 273 15.19 -19.03 -10.20
C THR A 273 14.26 -18.67 -9.04
N TRP A 274 12.96 -18.86 -9.25
CA TRP A 274 11.90 -18.32 -8.39
C TRP A 274 11.17 -19.42 -7.64
N ASN A 275 10.67 -19.07 -6.46
CA ASN A 275 9.84 -19.91 -5.60
C ASN A 275 8.71 -19.06 -5.02
N ASP A 276 7.52 -19.63 -4.85
CA ASP A 276 6.54 -19.04 -3.96
C ASP A 276 6.83 -19.46 -2.51
N GLN A 277 6.64 -18.54 -1.58
CA GLN A 277 6.99 -18.74 -0.18
C GLN A 277 6.06 -17.94 0.74
N PRO A 278 5.83 -18.34 2.01
CA PRO A 278 5.04 -17.55 2.92
C PRO A 278 5.67 -16.18 3.14
N CYS A 279 4.89 -15.12 2.94
CA CYS A 279 5.36 -13.73 3.03
C CYS A 279 5.98 -13.34 4.38
N GLU A 280 5.63 -14.08 5.43
CA GLU A 280 6.10 -13.92 6.81
C GLU A 280 7.47 -14.58 7.07
N ASP A 281 7.96 -15.39 6.14
CA ASP A 281 9.31 -15.92 6.23
C ASP A 281 10.33 -14.78 6.19
N LYS A 282 11.48 -14.97 6.85
CA LYS A 282 12.55 -13.98 6.85
C LYS A 282 13.56 -14.28 5.77
N ARG A 283 13.81 -13.30 4.90
CA ARG A 283 14.84 -13.33 3.85
C ARG A 283 15.50 -11.96 3.74
N ILE A 284 16.69 -11.94 3.17
CA ILE A 284 17.30 -10.73 2.61
C ILE A 284 16.49 -10.25 1.41
N TYR A 285 16.77 -9.06 0.90
CA TYR A 285 15.94 -8.45 -0.13
C TYR A 285 16.74 -7.57 -1.09
N ILE A 286 16.17 -7.34 -2.27
CA ILE A 286 16.77 -6.49 -3.30
C ILE A 286 15.81 -5.35 -3.62
N CYS A 287 16.24 -4.12 -3.38
CA CYS A 287 15.55 -2.94 -3.85
C CYS A 287 16.09 -2.53 -5.23
N GLU A 288 15.25 -1.93 -6.05
CA GLU A 288 15.59 -1.32 -7.33
C GLU A 288 15.23 0.17 -7.35
N THR A 289 15.99 0.95 -8.10
CA THR A 289 15.66 2.35 -8.33
C THR A 289 14.35 2.51 -9.09
N ILE A 290 13.63 3.58 -8.80
CA ILE A 290 12.41 3.94 -9.52
C ILE A 290 12.82 4.79 -10.72
N ASP A 291 12.70 4.26 -11.93
CA ASP A 291 13.02 5.02 -13.15
C ASP A 291 12.05 6.21 -13.29
N LYS A 292 12.57 7.44 -13.28
CA LYS A 292 11.75 8.67 -13.37
C LYS A 292 10.89 8.72 -14.65
N GLU A 293 11.29 8.03 -15.70
CA GLU A 293 10.50 7.90 -16.95
C GLU A 293 9.33 6.91 -16.81
N SER A 294 9.48 5.83 -16.04
CA SER A 294 8.38 4.90 -15.74
C SER A 294 7.27 5.58 -14.93
N VAL A 295 7.64 6.49 -14.01
CA VAL A 295 6.71 7.33 -13.25
C VAL A 295 5.94 8.31 -14.15
N LYS A 296 6.58 8.84 -15.21
CA LYS A 296 5.96 9.74 -16.19
C LYS A 296 5.08 9.01 -17.21
N ALA A 297 5.48 7.82 -17.67
CA ALA A 297 4.67 7.02 -18.59
C ALA A 297 3.35 6.58 -17.95
N ASP A 298 3.37 6.29 -16.64
CA ASP A 298 2.16 6.02 -15.87
C ASP A 298 1.33 7.30 -15.57
N LEU A 299 1.87 8.51 -15.77
CA LEU A 299 1.17 9.80 -15.56
C LEU A 299 0.41 10.24 -16.82
N THR A 300 0.66 9.57 -17.94
CA THR A 300 0.18 9.95 -19.28
C THR A 300 -0.82 8.95 -19.89
N LYS A 301 -1.28 7.96 -19.12
CA LYS A 301 -2.34 7.01 -19.49
C LYS A 301 -3.48 7.09 -18.49
#